data_AF-A0A9D1SH03-F1
#
_entry.id   AF-A0A9D1SH03-F1
#
_cell.length_a   1.000
_cell.length_b   1.000
_cell.length_c   1.000
_cell.angle_alpha   90.00
_cell.angle_beta   90.00
_cell.angle_gamma   90.00
#
_symmetry.space_group_name_H-M   'P 1'
#
loop_
_entity.id
_entity.type
_entity.pdbx_description
1 polymer ?
#
loop_
_entity_poly.entity_id
_entity_poly.type
_entity_poly.pdbx_seq_one_letter_code
_entity_poly.pdbx_strand_id
1 'polypeptide(L)'
;MKKFVIILLVMILVVTAALTAVSCNGNTNVPGAVWANGETVKYDIMRGTENLGTLTVTLEKLSPNSEATLNATGETYKINSSAHGTRITVTAQANDGTEWLKSESIMDMFTSIASYRKVNYNGSNYELKSRYEDKYYYFSINGGAEERLRVGESGFVDREQLYTVVRAYDLDAGYSGQYKIADPLSDEVVTIGVSSGGETIYNYEYTVTNFEGTVTTMNTTDAIVMNFARTSTPQGMAITVVYSATDALEVLGNPAGGGFAAGGNSSVRIPLRIVENDITYNIREITCR
;
A
#
# COMPACT_ATOMS: atom_id res chain seq x y z
N MET A 1 9.15 -3.30 32.97
CA MET A 1 8.07 -3.21 33.98
C MET A 1 6.77 -3.59 33.29
N LYS A 2 6.06 -4.61 33.81
CA LYS A 2 4.69 -4.95 33.37
C LYS A 2 3.73 -3.86 33.87
N LYS A 3 2.72 -3.48 33.07
CA LYS A 3 1.31 -3.35 33.48
C LYS A 3 0.40 -2.97 32.30
N PHE A 4 -0.63 -3.78 32.13
CA PHE A 4 -1.87 -3.58 31.36
C PHE A 4 -2.97 -3.02 32.29
N VAL A 5 -4.14 -2.67 31.70
CA VAL A 5 -5.50 -2.46 32.30
C VAL A 5 -5.82 -1.00 32.74
N ILE A 6 -6.97 -0.31 32.52
CA ILE A 6 -8.17 -0.34 31.62
C ILE A 6 -9.16 0.76 32.17
N ILE A 7 -9.68 1.63 31.30
CA ILE A 7 -11.10 2.05 31.10
C ILE A 7 -11.93 2.93 32.12
N LEU A 8 -12.70 3.87 31.51
CA LEU A 8 -14.08 4.39 31.76
C LEU A 8 -14.32 5.81 32.36
N LEU A 9 -14.97 6.69 31.57
CA LEU A 9 -16.20 7.50 31.87
C LEU A 9 -16.43 8.52 30.71
N VAL A 10 -17.22 8.19 29.67
CA VAL A 10 -18.67 8.47 29.48
C VAL A 10 -19.07 9.95 29.54
N MET A 11 -19.45 10.51 28.39
CA MET A 11 -20.71 11.26 28.29
C MET A 11 -21.32 11.07 26.90
N ILE A 12 -22.52 10.50 26.90
CA ILE A 12 -23.42 10.25 25.77
C ILE A 12 -24.37 11.46 25.62
N LEU A 13 -24.85 11.65 24.38
CA LEU A 13 -26.13 12.27 23.97
C LEU A 13 -26.05 13.67 23.30
N VAL A 14 -26.01 13.67 21.96
CA VAL A 14 -27.05 14.35 21.15
C VAL A 14 -27.48 13.37 20.05
N VAL A 15 -28.77 13.09 20.05
CA VAL A 15 -29.51 12.09 19.27
C VAL A 15 -30.08 12.74 18.01
N THR A 16 -29.75 12.12 16.87
CA THR A 16 -30.51 11.95 15.61
C THR A 16 -31.49 13.02 15.11
N ALA A 17 -31.21 13.54 13.91
CA ALA A 17 -32.09 13.56 12.73
C ALA A 17 -31.23 13.96 11.51
N ALA A 18 -30.77 13.00 10.70
CA ALA A 18 -31.45 12.47 9.50
C ALA A 18 -31.27 13.36 8.26
N LEU A 19 -31.08 12.69 7.11
CA LEU A 19 -30.71 13.17 5.76
C LEU A 19 -29.18 13.14 5.55
N THR A 20 -28.56 12.15 4.90
CA THR A 20 -29.04 11.18 3.90
C THR A 20 -28.22 9.90 3.98
N ALA A 21 -28.89 8.78 3.73
CA ALA A 21 -28.27 7.53 3.35
C ALA A 21 -27.20 7.76 2.26
N VAL A 22 -25.93 7.59 2.62
CA VAL A 22 -24.94 7.13 1.64
C VAL A 22 -24.99 5.61 1.71
N SER A 23 -25.76 5.03 0.78
CA SER A 23 -25.79 3.61 0.43
C SER A 23 -24.43 2.93 0.73
N CYS A 24 -24.32 1.79 1.42
CA CYS A 24 -25.04 0.53 1.16
C CYS A 24 -25.35 0.34 -0.33
N ASN A 25 -24.37 0.63 -1.19
CA ASN A 25 -24.30 0.06 -2.52
C ASN A 25 -22.93 -0.58 -2.62
N GLY A 26 -22.93 -1.91 -2.78
CA GLY A 26 -21.77 -2.71 -3.16
C GLY A 26 -21.33 -2.37 -4.58
N ASN A 27 -20.91 -1.12 -4.77
CA ASN A 27 -20.23 -0.65 -5.95
C ASN A 27 -18.85 -0.21 -5.49
N THR A 28 -18.00 -1.20 -5.23
CA THR A 28 -16.56 -0.98 -5.28
C THR A 28 -16.27 -0.66 -6.75
N ASN A 29 -16.37 0.62 -7.12
CA ASN A 29 -15.71 1.15 -8.30
C ASN A 29 -14.21 1.02 -8.04
N VAL A 30 -13.75 -0.21 -8.14
CA VAL A 30 -12.35 -0.56 -8.26
C VAL A 30 -11.93 0.06 -9.60
N PRO A 31 -10.98 1.01 -9.61
CA PRO A 31 -10.47 1.59 -10.85
C PRO A 31 -10.08 0.47 -11.84
N GLY A 32 -10.26 0.71 -13.14
CA GLY A 32 -9.62 -0.15 -14.14
C GLY A 32 -8.12 -0.07 -13.92
N ALA A 33 -7.47 -1.20 -13.62
CA ALA A 33 -6.07 -1.23 -13.22
C ALA A 33 -5.15 -0.86 -14.39
N VAL A 34 -4.74 0.41 -14.49
CA VAL A 34 -3.68 0.85 -15.40
C VAL A 34 -2.36 0.86 -14.65
N TRP A 35 -1.70 -0.29 -14.59
CA TRP A 35 -0.32 -0.38 -14.12
C TRP A 35 0.63 -0.26 -15.31
N ALA A 36 1.75 0.46 -15.12
CA ALA A 36 2.93 0.24 -15.96
C ALA A 36 3.27 -1.26 -16.00
N ASN A 37 3.84 -1.75 -17.11
CA ASN A 37 4.20 -3.17 -17.22
C ASN A 37 5.17 -3.57 -16.09
N GLY A 38 6.04 -2.65 -15.68
CA GLY A 38 6.51 -2.58 -14.31
C GLY A 38 6.97 -1.20 -13.87
N GLU A 39 7.04 -1.03 -12.56
CA GLU A 39 7.52 0.17 -11.89
C GLU A 39 8.43 -0.26 -10.74
N THR A 40 9.55 0.42 -10.53
CA THR A 40 10.37 0.25 -9.34
C THR A 40 10.61 1.60 -8.72
N VAL A 41 10.23 1.74 -7.45
CA VAL A 41 10.41 2.95 -6.66
C VAL A 41 11.39 2.66 -5.53
N LYS A 42 12.40 3.51 -5.36
CA LYS A 42 13.36 3.42 -4.27
C LYS A 42 13.24 4.62 -3.34
N TYR A 43 13.34 4.35 -2.05
CA TYR A 43 13.31 5.34 -0.99
C TYR A 43 14.55 5.21 -0.11
N ASP A 44 15.06 6.34 0.37
CA ASP A 44 15.96 6.35 1.52
C ASP A 44 15.13 6.18 2.81
N ILE A 45 15.59 5.29 3.69
CA ILE A 45 14.98 5.04 5.00
C ILE A 45 15.70 5.94 6.01
N MET A 46 14.99 6.91 6.56
CA MET A 46 15.56 7.96 7.40
C MET A 46 15.01 7.90 8.83
N ARG A 47 15.88 8.14 9.83
CA ARG A 47 15.47 8.51 11.20
C ARG A 47 16.04 9.88 11.52
N GLY A 48 15.17 10.89 11.58
CA GLY A 48 15.61 12.28 11.60
C GLY A 48 16.45 12.60 10.35
N THR A 49 17.74 12.89 10.53
CA THR A 49 18.69 13.15 9.43
C THR A 49 19.58 11.95 9.08
N GLU A 50 19.50 10.85 9.83
CA GLU A 50 20.32 9.66 9.61
C GLU A 50 19.70 8.79 8.52
N ASN A 51 20.47 8.47 7.47
CA ASN A 51 20.08 7.46 6.49
C ASN A 51 20.42 6.07 7.05
N LEU A 52 19.39 5.26 7.27
CA LEU A 52 19.49 3.91 7.80
C LEU A 52 19.67 2.87 6.68
N GLY A 53 19.18 3.14 5.47
CA GLY A 53 19.17 2.17 4.39
C GLY A 53 18.24 2.54 3.24
N THR A 54 17.84 1.53 2.46
CA THR A 54 17.00 1.71 1.27
C THR A 54 15.79 0.78 1.30
N LEU A 55 14.63 1.34 0.96
CA LEU A 55 13.41 0.60 0.66
C LEU A 55 13.21 0.57 -0.86
N THR A 56 13.03 -0.62 -1.43
CA THR A 56 12.71 -0.80 -2.85
C THR A 56 11.34 -1.44 -2.97
N VAL A 57 10.46 -0.83 -3.74
CA VAL A 57 9.12 -1.33 -4.07
C VAL A 57 9.07 -1.57 -5.58
N THR A 58 8.79 -2.81 -5.99
CA THR A 58 8.65 -3.17 -7.40
C THR A 58 7.23 -3.65 -7.65
N LEU A 59 6.60 -3.08 -8.67
CA LEU A 59 5.32 -3.48 -9.19
C LEU A 59 5.53 -4.13 -10.56
N GLU A 60 4.85 -5.24 -10.78
CA GLU A 60 4.88 -5.98 -12.04
C GLU A 60 3.45 -6.34 -12.44
N LYS A 61 3.11 -6.02 -13.69
CA LYS A 61 1.83 -6.37 -14.27
C LYS A 61 1.81 -7.86 -14.61
N LEU A 62 0.79 -8.55 -14.12
CA LEU A 62 0.56 -9.96 -14.43
C LEU A 62 -0.46 -10.10 -15.56
N SER A 63 -0.31 -11.16 -16.35
CA SER A 63 -1.21 -11.43 -17.47
C SER A 63 -2.63 -11.77 -17.00
N PRO A 64 -3.67 -11.45 -17.80
CA PRO A 64 -5.03 -11.92 -17.54
C PRO A 64 -5.08 -13.45 -17.59
N ASN A 65 -5.95 -14.08 -16.79
CA ASN A 65 -6.20 -15.53 -16.83
C ASN A 65 -4.93 -16.38 -16.72
N SER A 66 -3.91 -15.91 -16.00
CA SER A 66 -2.62 -16.58 -15.86
C SER A 66 -2.42 -17.15 -14.45
N GLU A 67 -1.29 -17.81 -14.26
CA GLU A 67 -0.80 -18.23 -12.96
C GLU A 67 0.37 -17.34 -12.53
N ALA A 68 0.47 -17.09 -11.23
CA ALA A 68 1.56 -16.34 -10.63
C ALA A 68 2.08 -17.09 -9.41
N THR A 69 3.39 -17.28 -9.36
CA THR A 69 4.08 -17.98 -8.27
C THR A 69 4.67 -16.97 -7.30
N LEU A 70 4.46 -17.16 -5.99
CA LEU A 70 5.22 -16.47 -4.96
C LEU A 70 6.63 -17.06 -4.95
N ASN A 71 7.64 -16.26 -5.32
CA ASN A 71 9.00 -16.75 -5.48
C ASN A 71 9.57 -17.30 -4.16
N ALA A 72 9.19 -16.71 -3.03
CA ALA A 72 9.66 -17.12 -1.71
C ALA A 72 9.13 -18.50 -1.26
N THR A 73 7.94 -18.90 -1.73
CA THR A 73 7.27 -20.13 -1.27
C THR A 73 7.16 -21.20 -2.34
N GLY A 74 7.25 -20.82 -3.62
CA GLY A 74 6.98 -21.70 -4.76
C GLY A 74 5.50 -21.98 -4.98
N GLU A 75 4.60 -21.37 -4.20
CA GLU A 75 3.15 -21.58 -4.32
C GLU A 75 2.59 -20.74 -5.46
N THR A 76 1.69 -21.34 -6.23
CA THR A 76 1.10 -20.75 -7.44
C THR A 76 -0.36 -20.42 -7.23
N TYR A 77 -0.76 -19.24 -7.67
CA TYR A 77 -2.10 -18.69 -7.54
C TYR A 77 -2.63 -18.26 -8.90
N LYS A 78 -3.93 -18.44 -9.13
CA LYS A 78 -4.59 -18.05 -10.38
C LYS A 78 -5.02 -16.59 -10.35
N ILE A 79 -4.77 -15.88 -11.45
CA ILE A 79 -5.34 -14.58 -11.75
C ILE A 79 -6.61 -14.84 -12.56
N ASN A 80 -7.78 -14.61 -11.97
CA ASN A 80 -9.06 -14.97 -12.59
C ASN A 80 -9.70 -13.79 -13.34
N SER A 81 -9.24 -12.56 -13.13
CA SER A 81 -9.77 -11.43 -13.87
C SER A 81 -9.38 -11.47 -15.35
N SER A 82 -10.31 -10.96 -16.18
CA SER A 82 -10.07 -10.65 -17.58
C SER A 82 -9.25 -9.37 -17.79
N ALA A 83 -8.96 -8.65 -16.70
CA ALA A 83 -8.07 -7.49 -16.67
C ALA A 83 -6.64 -7.96 -16.42
N HIS A 84 -5.97 -7.49 -15.38
CA HIS A 84 -4.61 -7.88 -15.05
C HIS A 84 -4.47 -8.07 -13.54
N GLY A 85 -3.57 -8.97 -13.16
CA GLY A 85 -3.08 -9.04 -11.79
C GLY A 85 -1.89 -8.11 -11.58
N THR A 86 -1.44 -8.03 -10.33
CA THR A 86 -0.24 -7.27 -9.96
C THR A 86 0.59 -8.07 -8.98
N ARG A 87 1.89 -8.18 -9.22
CA ARG A 87 2.86 -8.60 -8.21
C ARG A 87 3.51 -7.36 -7.62
N ILE A 88 3.56 -7.29 -6.30
CA ILE A 88 4.24 -6.23 -5.55
C ILE A 88 5.32 -6.87 -4.71
N THR A 89 6.57 -6.46 -4.91
CA THR A 89 7.72 -6.87 -4.10
C THR A 89 8.24 -5.68 -3.31
N VAL A 90 8.49 -5.86 -2.02
CA VAL A 90 9.03 -4.82 -1.14
C VAL A 90 10.27 -5.37 -0.44
N THR A 91 11.40 -4.69 -0.57
CA THR A 91 12.63 -5.05 0.13
C THR A 91 13.17 -3.84 0.88
N ALA A 92 13.41 -3.96 2.18
CA ALA A 92 14.13 -2.96 2.97
C ALA A 92 15.49 -3.51 3.38
N GLN A 93 16.55 -2.75 3.16
CA GLN A 93 17.92 -3.15 3.48
C GLN A 93 18.65 -2.02 4.20
N ALA A 94 19.51 -2.37 5.16
CA ALA A 94 20.46 -1.46 5.77
C ALA A 94 21.53 -0.99 4.77
N ASN A 95 22.27 0.07 5.11
CA ASN A 95 23.42 0.52 4.32
C ASN A 95 24.53 -0.52 4.14
N ASP A 96 24.65 -1.50 5.04
CA ASP A 96 25.62 -2.60 4.94
C ASP A 96 25.12 -3.79 4.11
N GLY A 97 23.91 -3.68 3.53
CA GLY A 97 23.26 -4.72 2.73
C GLY A 97 22.43 -5.72 3.54
N THR A 98 22.37 -5.60 4.88
CA THR A 98 21.52 -6.47 5.70
C THR A 98 20.05 -6.28 5.36
N GLU A 99 19.37 -7.36 4.97
CA GLU A 99 17.93 -7.34 4.67
C GLU A 99 17.10 -7.30 5.97
N TRP A 100 16.27 -6.25 6.11
CA TRP A 100 15.34 -6.05 7.22
C TRP A 100 13.93 -6.52 6.93
N LEU A 101 13.51 -6.39 5.67
CA LEU A 101 12.19 -6.76 5.20
C LEU A 101 12.33 -7.32 3.80
N LYS A 102 11.65 -8.44 3.55
CA LYS A 102 11.32 -8.88 2.20
C LYS A 102 9.86 -9.27 2.17
N SER A 103 9.09 -8.69 1.28
CA SER A 103 7.70 -9.00 1.06
C SER A 103 7.42 -9.21 -0.42
N GLU A 104 6.54 -10.13 -0.72
CA GLU A 104 5.99 -10.36 -2.05
C GLU A 104 4.49 -10.58 -1.91
N SER A 105 3.69 -9.93 -2.74
CA SER A 105 2.25 -10.11 -2.74
C SER A 105 1.70 -10.15 -4.16
N ILE A 106 0.62 -10.91 -4.33
CA ILE A 106 -0.09 -11.08 -5.59
C ILE A 106 -1.51 -10.55 -5.41
N MET A 107 -1.94 -9.75 -6.38
CA MET A 107 -3.29 -9.19 -6.46
C MET A 107 -3.97 -9.63 -7.76
N ASP A 108 -5.27 -9.88 -7.67
CA ASP A 108 -6.16 -9.94 -8.83
C ASP A 108 -6.94 -8.62 -8.89
N MET A 109 -6.58 -7.76 -9.84
CA MET A 109 -6.96 -6.34 -9.82
C MET A 109 -6.59 -5.69 -8.48
N PHE A 110 -7.58 -5.39 -7.63
CA PHE A 110 -7.40 -4.78 -6.31
C PHE A 110 -7.70 -5.73 -5.15
N THR A 111 -7.86 -7.02 -5.44
CA THR A 111 -8.12 -8.04 -4.44
C THR A 111 -6.82 -8.77 -4.12
N SER A 112 -6.40 -8.75 -2.85
CA SER A 112 -5.26 -9.52 -2.38
C SER A 112 -5.55 -11.01 -2.53
N ILE A 113 -4.62 -11.77 -3.13
CA ILE A 113 -4.75 -13.24 -3.27
C ILE A 113 -3.84 -13.94 -2.26
N ALA A 114 -2.58 -13.56 -2.24
CA ALA A 114 -1.57 -14.18 -1.40
C ALA A 114 -0.39 -13.25 -1.17
N SER A 115 0.33 -13.49 -0.08
CA SER A 115 1.52 -12.74 0.27
C SER A 115 2.49 -13.58 1.11
N TYR A 116 3.75 -13.19 1.02
CA TYR A 116 4.82 -13.64 1.87
C TYR A 116 5.51 -12.42 2.45
N ARG A 117 5.89 -12.50 3.72
CA ARG A 117 6.66 -11.47 4.39
C ARG A 117 7.69 -12.09 5.31
N LYS A 118 8.93 -11.61 5.21
CA LYS A 118 10.01 -11.89 6.14
C LYS A 118 10.48 -10.60 6.77
N VAL A 119 10.55 -10.57 8.09
CA VAL A 119 11.06 -9.44 8.87
C VAL A 119 12.24 -9.91 9.69
N ASN A 120 13.34 -9.14 9.65
CA ASN A 120 14.51 -9.29 10.50
C ASN A 120 15.01 -7.90 10.91
N TYR A 121 14.29 -7.26 11.84
CA TYR A 121 14.59 -5.89 12.25
C TYR A 121 14.16 -5.61 13.69
N ASN A 122 15.00 -4.90 14.44
CA ASN A 122 14.71 -4.38 15.78
C ASN A 122 14.09 -5.41 16.75
N GLY A 123 14.66 -6.62 16.81
CA GLY A 123 14.18 -7.70 17.69
C GLY A 123 12.96 -8.47 17.18
N SER A 124 12.36 -8.07 16.06
CA SER A 124 11.38 -8.87 15.33
C SER A 124 12.08 -9.75 14.30
N ASN A 125 11.84 -11.06 14.39
CA ASN A 125 12.31 -12.03 13.42
C ASN A 125 11.20 -13.04 13.14
N TYR A 126 10.56 -12.93 11.97
CA TYR A 126 9.51 -13.86 11.57
C TYR A 126 9.34 -13.94 10.06
N GLU A 127 8.79 -15.06 9.62
CA GLU A 127 8.24 -15.26 8.29
C GLU A 127 6.73 -15.46 8.40
N LEU A 128 5.96 -14.77 7.58
CA LEU A 128 4.52 -14.81 7.51
C LEU A 128 4.15 -15.20 6.08
N LYS A 129 3.43 -16.29 5.93
CA LYS A 129 2.76 -16.66 4.68
C LYS A 129 1.29 -16.39 4.86
N SER A 130 0.65 -15.88 3.82
CA SER A 130 -0.80 -15.68 3.83
C SER A 130 -1.42 -15.87 2.47
N ARG A 131 -2.68 -16.31 2.51
CA ARG A 131 -3.56 -16.40 1.36
C ARG A 131 -4.96 -15.97 1.76
N TYR A 132 -5.68 -15.45 0.79
CA TYR A 132 -7.04 -14.97 0.97
C TYR A 132 -8.02 -15.86 0.22
N GLU A 133 -9.08 -16.26 0.91
CA GLU A 133 -10.15 -17.06 0.34
C GLU A 133 -11.49 -16.69 1.00
N ASP A 134 -12.47 -16.35 0.16
CA ASP A 134 -13.81 -15.85 0.52
C ASP A 134 -13.82 -14.62 1.43
N LYS A 135 -13.86 -14.86 2.75
CA LYS A 135 -13.98 -13.86 3.82
C LYS A 135 -12.91 -14.04 4.89
N TYR A 136 -11.92 -14.88 4.60
CA TYR A 136 -10.91 -15.33 5.54
C TYR A 136 -9.52 -15.03 5.00
N TYR A 137 -8.69 -14.50 5.89
CA TYR A 137 -7.26 -14.38 5.72
C TYR A 137 -6.62 -15.58 6.43
N TYR A 138 -6.06 -16.50 5.66
CA TYR A 138 -5.34 -17.68 6.15
C TYR A 138 -3.87 -17.34 6.25
N PHE A 139 -3.21 -17.75 7.34
CA PHE A 139 -1.81 -17.42 7.55
C PHE A 139 -1.04 -18.48 8.33
N SER A 140 0.27 -18.50 8.15
CA SER A 140 1.21 -19.30 8.93
C SER A 140 2.42 -18.45 9.28
N ILE A 141 2.83 -18.49 10.55
CA ILE A 141 4.02 -17.81 11.06
C ILE A 141 5.14 -18.84 11.27
N ASN A 142 6.32 -18.59 10.70
CA ASN A 142 7.51 -19.41 10.81
C ASN A 142 7.31 -20.90 10.44
N GLY A 143 6.41 -21.16 9.48
CA GLY A 143 6.06 -22.53 9.06
C GLY A 143 5.22 -23.30 10.08
N GLY A 144 4.63 -22.61 11.06
CA GLY A 144 3.65 -23.17 11.97
C GLY A 144 2.34 -23.59 11.29
N ALA A 145 1.39 -24.05 12.09
CA ALA A 145 0.06 -24.42 11.59
C ALA A 145 -0.63 -23.23 10.90
N GLU A 146 -1.44 -23.52 9.89
CA GLU A 146 -2.27 -22.49 9.25
C GLU A 146 -3.41 -22.11 10.19
N GLU A 147 -3.48 -20.81 10.49
CA GLU A 147 -4.55 -20.16 11.26
C GLU A 147 -5.36 -19.25 10.33
N ARG A 148 -6.48 -18.72 10.82
CA ARG A 148 -7.31 -17.83 10.01
C ARG A 148 -7.98 -16.72 10.80
N LEU A 149 -8.04 -15.55 10.18
CA LEU A 149 -8.81 -14.39 10.63
C LEU A 149 -9.98 -14.13 9.70
N ARG A 150 -11.14 -13.77 10.24
CA ARG A 150 -12.30 -13.38 9.44
C ARG A 150 -12.21 -11.90 9.09
N VAL A 151 -11.85 -11.58 7.85
CA VAL A 151 -11.74 -10.19 7.35
C VAL A 151 -13.02 -9.69 6.66
N GLY A 152 -13.96 -10.59 6.35
CA GLY A 152 -15.25 -10.25 5.72
C GLY A 152 -15.17 -10.23 4.19
N GLU A 153 -16.31 -10.00 3.53
CA GLU A 153 -16.45 -10.17 2.07
C GLU A 153 -15.91 -8.98 1.25
N SER A 154 -15.67 -7.83 1.90
CA SER A 154 -15.23 -6.62 1.23
C SER A 154 -14.43 -5.69 2.16
N GLY A 155 -13.71 -4.77 1.51
CA GLY A 155 -12.89 -3.75 2.15
C GLY A 155 -11.59 -4.28 2.75
N PHE A 156 -11.21 -5.54 2.48
CA PHE A 156 -9.92 -6.08 2.89
C PHE A 156 -8.82 -5.68 1.89
N VAL A 157 -7.64 -5.35 2.42
CA VAL A 157 -6.42 -5.19 1.65
C VAL A 157 -5.25 -5.67 2.50
N ASP A 158 -4.26 -6.29 1.86
CA ASP A 158 -3.02 -6.61 2.56
C ASP A 158 -2.25 -5.33 2.93
N ARG A 159 -1.53 -5.37 4.05
CA ARG A 159 -0.86 -4.20 4.63
C ARG A 159 0.11 -3.56 3.64
N GLU A 160 0.88 -4.37 2.94
CA GLU A 160 1.89 -3.95 1.96
C GLU A 160 1.27 -3.35 0.69
N GLN A 161 -0.03 -3.55 0.48
CA GLN A 161 -0.73 -3.10 -0.71
C GLN A 161 -1.50 -1.79 -0.47
N LEU A 162 -1.72 -1.39 0.78
CA LEU A 162 -2.58 -0.28 1.14
C LEU A 162 -2.21 1.03 0.42
N TYR A 163 -0.95 1.45 0.48
CA TYR A 163 -0.50 2.71 -0.15
C TYR A 163 -0.54 2.62 -1.68
N THR A 164 -0.35 1.42 -2.22
CA THR A 164 -0.37 1.11 -3.65
C THR A 164 -1.80 1.08 -4.20
N VAL A 165 -2.77 0.68 -3.39
CA VAL A 165 -4.19 0.74 -3.73
C VAL A 165 -4.71 2.17 -3.64
N VAL A 166 -4.34 2.93 -2.60
CA VAL A 166 -4.82 4.31 -2.43
C VAL A 166 -4.34 5.24 -3.54
N ARG A 167 -3.10 5.08 -4.03
CA ARG A 167 -2.62 5.83 -5.21
C ARG A 167 -3.40 5.56 -6.49
N ALA A 168 -4.37 4.64 -6.48
CA ALA A 168 -5.24 4.33 -7.60
C ALA A 168 -6.58 5.09 -7.59
N TYR A 169 -6.85 5.92 -6.58
CA TYR A 169 -8.06 6.75 -6.50
C TYR A 169 -7.78 8.21 -6.87
N ASP A 170 -8.85 8.93 -7.22
CA ASP A 170 -8.82 10.38 -7.39
C ASP A 170 -8.59 11.08 -6.04
N LEU A 171 -7.33 11.39 -5.75
CA LEU A 171 -6.92 12.03 -4.50
C LEU A 171 -7.19 13.54 -4.48
N ASP A 172 -7.22 14.21 -5.64
CA ASP A 172 -7.48 15.66 -5.74
C ASP A 172 -8.89 15.99 -5.25
N ALA A 173 -9.86 15.10 -5.52
CA ALA A 173 -11.24 15.24 -5.10
C ALA A 173 -11.46 15.00 -3.58
N GLY A 174 -10.40 14.89 -2.78
CA GLY A 174 -10.50 14.71 -1.33
C GLY A 174 -10.88 13.28 -0.94
N TYR A 175 -10.23 12.29 -1.55
CA TYR A 175 -10.49 10.87 -1.29
C TYR A 175 -10.57 10.53 0.21
N SER A 176 -11.54 9.69 0.57
CA SER A 176 -11.64 9.06 1.88
C SER A 176 -12.13 7.63 1.75
N GLY A 177 -11.67 6.76 2.64
CA GLY A 177 -11.97 5.33 2.57
C GLY A 177 -11.68 4.61 3.87
N GLN A 178 -12.06 3.33 3.93
CA GLN A 178 -11.73 2.46 5.04
C GLN A 178 -11.33 1.09 4.50
N TYR A 179 -10.27 0.54 5.09
CA TYR A 179 -9.74 -0.77 4.73
C TYR A 179 -9.54 -1.61 5.97
N LYS A 180 -9.88 -2.89 5.88
CA LYS A 180 -9.57 -3.89 6.89
C LYS A 180 -8.23 -4.51 6.56
N ILE A 181 -7.40 -4.65 7.58
CA ILE A 181 -6.08 -5.25 7.48
C ILE A 181 -6.01 -6.32 8.58
N ALA A 182 -5.57 -7.52 8.20
CA ALA A 182 -5.29 -8.57 9.16
C ALA A 182 -3.98 -8.23 9.89
N ASP A 183 -3.95 -8.43 11.21
CA ASP A 183 -2.75 -8.34 12.03
C ASP A 183 -2.51 -9.70 12.72
N PRO A 184 -1.80 -10.62 12.04
CA PRO A 184 -1.65 -12.00 12.51
C PRO A 184 -0.84 -12.12 13.78
N LEU A 185 0.02 -11.14 14.08
CA LEU A 185 0.84 -11.13 15.28
C LEU A 185 0.04 -10.79 16.54
N SER A 186 -1.07 -10.06 16.39
CA SER A 186 -1.99 -9.73 17.48
C SER A 186 -3.30 -10.50 17.42
N ASP A 187 -3.49 -11.39 16.43
CA ASP A 187 -4.73 -12.13 16.17
C ASP A 187 -5.96 -11.20 16.02
N GLU A 188 -5.78 -10.08 15.29
CA GLU A 188 -6.83 -9.07 15.13
C GLU A 188 -7.05 -8.68 13.66
N VAL A 189 -8.24 -8.14 13.36
CA VAL A 189 -8.51 -7.43 12.11
C VAL A 189 -8.74 -5.97 12.46
N VAL A 190 -7.86 -5.09 11.97
CA VAL A 190 -7.92 -3.65 12.23
C VAL A 190 -8.54 -2.93 11.04
N THR A 191 -9.34 -1.91 11.32
CA THR A 191 -9.85 -1.01 10.28
C THR A 191 -8.98 0.24 10.24
N ILE A 192 -8.39 0.51 9.09
CA ILE A 192 -7.63 1.71 8.79
C ILE A 192 -8.51 2.67 7.98
N GLY A 193 -8.75 3.85 8.52
CA GLY A 193 -9.35 4.96 7.82
C GLY A 193 -8.30 5.71 7.02
N VAL A 194 -8.68 6.10 5.81
CA VAL A 194 -7.89 6.91 4.89
C VAL A 194 -8.62 8.22 4.70
N SER A 195 -7.90 9.33 4.85
CA SER A 195 -8.46 10.68 4.71
C SER A 195 -7.45 11.62 4.09
N SER A 196 -7.93 12.56 3.28
CA SER A 196 -7.10 13.65 2.77
C SER A 196 -6.64 14.55 3.92
N GLY A 197 -5.33 14.82 3.95
CA GLY A 197 -4.69 15.85 4.77
C GLY A 197 -4.60 17.20 4.05
N GLY A 198 -5.16 17.30 2.83
CA GLY A 198 -5.08 18.47 1.97
C GLY A 198 -3.84 18.48 1.05
N GLU A 199 -3.68 19.60 0.36
CA GLU A 199 -2.53 19.87 -0.51
C GLU A 199 -1.44 20.60 0.26
N THR A 200 -0.18 20.30 -0.05
CA THR A 200 0.97 21.01 0.50
C THR A 200 2.07 21.11 -0.54
N ILE A 201 2.75 22.26 -0.53
CA ILE A 201 3.95 22.46 -1.33
C ILE A 201 5.11 21.75 -0.62
N TYR A 202 5.62 20.71 -1.25
CA TYR A 202 6.85 20.04 -0.84
C TYR A 202 7.81 20.00 -2.01
N ASN A 203 9.06 20.38 -1.78
CA ASN A 203 10.13 20.22 -2.76
C ASN A 203 10.76 18.84 -2.57
N TYR A 204 10.45 17.91 -3.48
CA TYR A 204 11.12 16.61 -3.56
C TYR A 204 11.96 16.56 -4.83
N GLU A 205 13.25 16.27 -4.68
CA GLU A 205 14.15 15.96 -5.79
C GLU A 205 14.28 14.44 -5.91
N TYR A 206 14.02 13.88 -7.09
CA TYR A 206 14.19 12.45 -7.36
C TYR A 206 14.50 12.18 -8.83
N THR A 207 15.12 11.04 -9.10
CA THR A 207 15.42 10.62 -10.48
C THR A 207 14.30 9.77 -11.06
N VAL A 208 13.94 10.03 -12.31
CA VAL A 208 12.98 9.25 -13.10
C VAL A 208 13.69 8.64 -14.30
N THR A 209 13.57 7.34 -14.48
CA THR A 209 13.88 6.65 -15.74
C THR A 209 12.58 6.26 -16.41
N ASN A 210 12.28 6.87 -17.56
CA ASN A 210 11.04 6.61 -18.30
C ASN A 210 11.11 5.32 -19.13
N PHE A 211 10.02 4.96 -19.81
CA PHE A 211 9.95 3.75 -20.65
C PHE A 211 10.95 3.70 -21.82
N GLU A 212 11.48 4.84 -22.24
CA GLU A 212 12.50 4.94 -23.30
C GLU A 212 13.92 4.84 -22.72
N GLY A 213 14.06 4.69 -21.40
CA GLY A 213 15.34 4.69 -20.69
C GLY A 213 15.93 6.08 -20.47
N THR A 214 15.18 7.15 -20.75
CA THR A 214 15.64 8.52 -20.51
C THR A 214 15.59 8.83 -19.02
N VAL A 215 16.72 9.31 -18.50
CA VAL A 215 16.90 9.69 -17.10
C VAL A 215 16.69 11.19 -16.93
N THR A 216 15.78 11.58 -16.05
CA THR A 216 15.46 12.99 -15.74
C THR A 216 15.46 13.21 -14.23
N THR A 217 16.01 14.33 -13.77
CA THR A 217 15.84 14.78 -12.38
C THR A 217 14.55 15.58 -12.28
N MET A 218 13.66 15.13 -11.40
CA MET A 218 12.39 15.76 -11.11
C MET A 218 12.51 16.62 -9.86
N ASN A 219 11.85 17.78 -9.90
CA ASN A 219 11.54 18.60 -8.74
C ASN A 219 10.02 18.73 -8.69
N THR A 220 9.37 17.99 -7.79
CA THR A 220 7.94 18.21 -7.54
C THR A 220 7.79 19.39 -6.61
N THR A 221 6.82 20.26 -6.90
CA THR A 221 6.45 21.38 -6.03
C THR A 221 5.09 21.17 -5.38
N ASP A 222 4.14 20.51 -6.07
CA ASP A 222 2.80 20.24 -5.54
C ASP A 222 2.61 18.76 -5.14
N ALA A 223 2.04 18.54 -3.96
CA ALA A 223 1.82 17.20 -3.42
C ALA A 223 0.55 17.09 -2.60
N ILE A 224 -0.01 15.88 -2.56
CA ILE A 224 -1.25 15.56 -1.83
C ILE A 224 -0.90 14.73 -0.62
N VAL A 225 -1.40 15.14 0.54
CA VAL A 225 -1.18 14.44 1.80
C VAL A 225 -2.37 13.51 2.08
N MET A 226 -2.08 12.25 2.42
CA MET A 226 -3.07 11.27 2.86
C MET A 226 -2.68 10.72 4.23
N ASN A 227 -3.66 10.65 5.13
CA ASN A 227 -3.50 10.13 6.48
C ASN A 227 -4.17 8.76 6.61
N PHE A 228 -3.45 7.82 7.21
CA PHE A 228 -3.85 6.45 7.44
C PHE A 228 -3.83 6.18 8.95
N ALA A 229 -5.00 5.95 9.54
CA ALA A 229 -5.12 5.78 10.99
C ALA A 229 -6.08 4.64 11.32
N ARG A 230 -5.83 3.92 12.43
CA ARG A 230 -6.83 2.99 12.96
C ARG A 230 -8.10 3.76 13.29
N THR A 231 -9.25 3.26 12.88
CA THR A 231 -10.54 3.92 13.19
C THR A 231 -11.00 3.60 14.61
N SER A 232 -10.59 2.45 15.16
CA SER A 232 -10.89 2.01 16.52
C SER A 232 -9.74 2.28 17.50
N THR A 233 -10.08 2.40 18.78
CA THR A 233 -9.11 2.61 19.87
C THR A 233 -8.37 1.31 20.19
N PRO A 234 -7.04 1.35 20.47
CA PRO A 234 -6.16 2.51 20.42
C PRO A 234 -5.77 2.89 18.98
N GLN A 235 -5.90 4.18 18.64
CA GLN A 235 -5.74 4.64 17.26
C GLN A 235 -4.27 4.73 16.80
N GLY A 236 -3.31 4.73 17.74
CA GLY A 236 -1.88 4.89 17.43
C GLY A 236 -1.54 6.24 16.81
N MET A 237 -0.31 6.40 16.32
CA MET A 237 0.04 7.53 15.45
C MET A 237 -0.39 7.21 14.03
N ALA A 238 -1.00 8.18 13.35
CA ALA A 238 -1.36 8.05 11.95
C ALA A 238 -0.09 7.96 11.08
N ILE A 239 -0.14 7.14 10.04
CA ILE A 239 0.87 7.13 8.98
C ILE A 239 0.47 8.21 7.99
N THR A 240 1.44 9.04 7.61
CA THR A 240 1.25 10.07 6.59
C THR A 240 1.93 9.64 5.30
N VAL A 241 1.21 9.66 4.19
CA VAL A 241 1.79 9.43 2.85
C VAL A 241 1.58 10.68 2.02
N VAL A 242 2.67 11.17 1.44
CA VAL A 242 2.68 12.31 0.53
C VAL A 242 2.79 11.76 -0.88
N TYR A 243 1.82 12.07 -1.73
CA TYR A 243 1.71 11.63 -3.11
C TYR A 243 2.01 12.78 -4.08
N SER A 244 2.55 12.48 -5.25
CA SER A 244 2.77 13.46 -6.32
C SER A 244 1.47 14.10 -6.82
N ALA A 245 1.51 15.38 -7.20
CA ALA A 245 0.45 15.99 -8.01
C ALA A 245 0.39 15.39 -9.45
N THR A 246 -0.69 15.66 -10.20
CA THR A 246 -1.04 15.00 -11.49
C THR A 246 -0.04 15.29 -12.62
N ASP A 247 0.68 16.39 -12.50
CA ASP A 247 1.66 16.96 -13.41
C ASP A 247 2.99 16.17 -13.45
N ALA A 248 3.31 15.35 -12.45
CA ALA A 248 4.51 14.50 -12.45
C ALA A 248 4.49 13.39 -13.54
N LEU A 249 3.36 13.21 -14.23
CA LEU A 249 3.03 12.05 -15.05
C LEU A 249 3.21 12.26 -16.53
N GLU A 250 3.14 13.52 -16.93
CA GLU A 250 3.56 13.95 -18.26
C GLU A 250 5.03 13.57 -18.49
N VAL A 251 5.85 13.55 -17.44
CA VAL A 251 7.28 13.21 -17.51
C VAL A 251 7.55 11.71 -17.59
N LEU A 252 6.69 10.85 -17.06
CA LEU A 252 6.87 9.39 -17.15
C LEU A 252 6.62 8.85 -18.56
N GLY A 253 5.98 9.63 -19.42
CA GLY A 253 5.58 9.23 -20.76
C GLY A 253 4.34 8.33 -20.74
N ASN A 254 3.48 8.48 -21.75
CA ASN A 254 2.31 7.63 -21.96
C ASN A 254 2.66 6.55 -22.98
N PRO A 255 2.93 5.29 -22.60
CA PRO A 255 3.14 4.24 -23.59
C PRO A 255 1.83 4.05 -24.36
N ALA A 256 1.86 4.33 -25.65
CA ALA A 256 0.78 4.06 -26.58
C ALA A 256 0.39 2.56 -26.49
N GLY A 257 -0.69 2.27 -25.77
CA GLY A 257 -1.21 0.91 -25.56
C GLY A 257 -1.07 0.33 -24.15
N GLY A 258 -0.49 1.06 -23.20
CA GLY A 258 -0.39 0.61 -21.79
C GLY A 258 -0.24 1.73 -20.77
N GLY A 259 -0.35 2.98 -21.19
CA GLY A 259 -0.03 4.11 -20.35
C GLY A 259 -1.16 4.57 -19.46
N PHE A 260 -0.72 5.25 -18.41
CA PHE A 260 -1.41 5.89 -17.29
C PHE A 260 -2.65 6.76 -17.63
N ALA A 261 -3.09 6.83 -18.90
CA ALA A 261 -4.09 7.78 -19.38
C ALA A 261 -5.21 7.19 -20.29
N ALA A 262 -5.33 5.87 -20.46
CA ALA A 262 -6.39 5.30 -21.30
C ALA A 262 -7.59 4.78 -20.49
N GLY A 263 -8.52 5.68 -20.12
CA GLY A 263 -9.81 5.34 -19.50
C GLY A 263 -10.14 6.21 -18.29
N GLY A 264 -11.43 6.43 -18.00
CA GLY A 264 -11.97 7.46 -17.09
C GLY A 264 -11.55 7.42 -15.60
N ASN A 265 -10.55 6.63 -15.22
CA ASN A 265 -9.93 6.60 -13.91
C ASN A 265 -8.41 6.43 -14.08
N SER A 266 -7.69 7.52 -14.34
CA SER A 266 -6.23 7.56 -14.36
C SER A 266 -5.75 7.80 -12.93
N SER A 267 -5.17 6.80 -12.29
CA SER A 267 -4.56 7.06 -11.01
C SER A 267 -3.14 6.59 -10.95
N VAL A 268 -2.32 7.61 -10.77
CA VAL A 268 -0.97 7.67 -11.26
C VAL A 268 -0.22 8.52 -10.24
N ARG A 269 -0.38 8.21 -8.97
CA ARG A 269 0.21 9.02 -7.90
C ARG A 269 1.41 8.28 -7.38
N ILE A 270 2.57 8.91 -7.38
CA ILE A 270 3.75 8.28 -6.80
C ILE A 270 3.79 8.66 -5.32
N PRO A 271 3.89 7.71 -4.37
CA PRO A 271 4.20 8.05 -3.00
C PRO A 271 5.62 8.64 -2.97
N LEU A 272 5.74 9.94 -2.70
CA LEU A 272 7.00 10.67 -2.62
C LEU A 272 7.63 10.58 -1.23
N ARG A 273 6.78 10.53 -0.19
CA ARG A 273 7.23 10.38 1.18
C ARG A 273 6.24 9.58 2.00
N ILE A 274 6.75 8.71 2.86
CA ILE A 274 5.96 7.99 3.86
C ILE A 274 6.54 8.31 5.23
N VAL A 275 5.71 8.70 6.19
CA VAL A 275 6.10 8.96 7.58
C VAL A 275 5.35 8.00 8.47
N GLU A 276 6.09 7.11 9.12
CA GLU A 276 5.58 6.08 10.01
C GLU A 276 6.39 6.13 11.32
N ASN A 277 5.76 6.61 12.39
CA ASN A 277 6.40 6.84 13.69
C ASN A 277 7.63 7.76 13.57
N ASP A 278 8.83 7.29 13.96
CA ASP A 278 10.10 8.00 13.89
C ASP A 278 10.87 7.75 12.58
N ILE A 279 10.30 6.97 11.66
CA ILE A 279 10.89 6.63 10.37
C ILE A 279 10.22 7.43 9.25
N THR A 280 11.05 7.95 8.35
CA THR A 280 10.61 8.59 7.10
C THR A 280 11.21 7.84 5.93
N TYR A 281 10.41 7.53 4.92
CA TYR A 281 10.86 7.03 3.63
C TYR A 281 10.77 8.18 2.63
N ASN A 282 11.90 8.66 2.13
CA ASN A 282 11.94 9.73 1.13
C ASN A 282 12.27 9.14 -0.23
N ILE A 283 11.49 9.49 -1.25
CA ILE A 283 11.73 8.99 -2.60
C ILE A 283 13.11 9.43 -3.10
N ARG A 284 13.77 8.53 -3.81
CA ARG A 284 15.08 8.74 -4.42
C ARG A 284 15.04 8.52 -5.93
N GLU A 285 14.37 7.45 -6.36
CA GLU A 285 14.40 7.01 -7.75
C GLU A 285 13.11 6.30 -8.12
N ILE A 286 12.67 6.48 -9.36
CA ILE A 286 11.63 5.68 -10.01
C ILE A 286 12.16 5.21 -11.36
N THR A 287 11.91 3.95 -11.67
CA THR A 287 12.18 3.36 -12.98
C THR A 287 10.92 2.69 -13.52
N CYS A 288 10.52 3.06 -14.73
CA CYS A 288 9.41 2.44 -15.46
C CYS A 288 9.93 1.50 -16.55
N ARG A 289 9.22 0.38 -16.77
CA ARG A 289 9.54 -0.64 -17.79
C ARG A 289 8.28 -1.18 -18.46
#